data_AF-A0A2I0P1F6-F1
#
_entry.id   AF-A0A2I0P1F6-F1
#
_cell.length_a   1.000
_cell.length_b   1.000
_cell.length_c   1.000
_cell.angle_alpha   90.00
_cell.angle_beta   90.00
_cell.angle_gamma   90.00
#
_symmetry.space_group_name_H-M   'P 1'
#
loop_
_entity.id
_entity.type
_entity.pdbx_description
1 polymer ?
#
loop_
_entity_poly.entity_id
_entity_poly.type
_entity_poly.pdbx_seq_one_letter_code
_entity_poly.pdbx_strand_id
1 'polypeptide(L)'
;EPREARKVASEYRFFLAETTVMALVGRWLGPRLGPRGKMPQPIPGGVDIRPIVERLRNSVKVRTKDKMAFSLKVGTTAMSDNQIADNIDAVLKRILDRLESGEFQVRSVYVKTTMGPAVKVM
;
A
#
# COMPACT_ATOMS: atom_id res chain seq x y z
N GLU A 1 -24.96 5.31 1.98
CA GLU A 1 -25.35 4.18 2.86
C GLU A 1 -24.16 3.33 3.34
N PRO A 2 -24.30 2.51 4.42
CA PRO A 2 -23.23 1.61 4.90
C PRO A 2 -22.69 0.61 3.87
N ARG A 3 -23.50 0.25 2.86
CA ARG A 3 -23.11 -0.63 1.75
C ARG A 3 -22.17 0.05 0.76
N GLU A 4 -22.44 1.29 0.38
CA GLU A 4 -21.61 2.07 -0.53
C GLU A 4 -20.24 2.37 0.09
N ALA A 5 -20.21 2.75 1.37
CA ALA A 5 -18.96 2.98 2.09
C ALA A 5 -18.05 1.74 2.10
N ARG A 6 -18.65 0.54 2.14
CA ARG A 6 -17.89 -0.72 2.02
C ARG A 6 -17.35 -0.94 0.61
N LYS A 7 -18.15 -0.67 -0.43
CA LYS A 7 -17.73 -0.78 -1.84
C LYS A 7 -16.56 0.15 -2.15
N VAL A 8 -16.69 1.43 -1.78
CA VAL A 8 -15.62 2.43 -1.94
C VAL A 8 -14.37 2.01 -1.17
N ALA A 9 -14.52 1.52 0.06
CA ALA A 9 -13.40 1.04 0.86
C ALA A 9 -12.72 -0.22 0.29
N SER A 10 -13.39 -1.03 -0.53
CA SER A 10 -12.76 -2.15 -1.24
C SER A 10 -12.05 -1.70 -2.52
N GLU A 11 -12.67 -0.81 -3.29
CA GLU A 11 -12.22 -0.38 -4.62
C GLU A 11 -10.95 0.47 -4.55
N TYR A 12 -10.90 1.43 -3.62
CA TYR A 12 -9.79 2.36 -3.52
C TYR A 12 -8.79 1.95 -2.43
N ARG A 13 -7.50 2.18 -2.69
CA ARG A 13 -6.40 1.86 -1.76
C ARG A 13 -6.01 3.04 -0.88
N PHE A 14 -5.96 4.23 -1.47
CA PHE A 14 -5.57 5.47 -0.82
C PHE A 14 -6.75 6.43 -0.82
N PHE A 15 -6.90 7.17 0.28
CA PHE A 15 -7.91 8.19 0.44
C PHE A 15 -7.22 9.49 0.81
N LEU A 16 -7.65 10.56 0.18
CA LEU A 16 -7.26 11.93 0.50
C LEU A 16 -8.52 12.65 0.96
N ALA A 17 -8.38 13.45 2.00
CA ALA A 17 -9.50 14.21 2.51
C ALA A 17 -9.01 15.57 3.00
N GLU A 18 -9.81 16.59 2.74
CA GLU A 18 -9.55 17.92 3.27
C GLU A 18 -9.75 17.93 4.78
N THR A 19 -8.93 18.70 5.49
CA THR A 19 -8.99 18.81 6.96
C THR A 19 -10.36 19.25 7.47
N THR A 20 -11.04 20.12 6.73
CA THR A 20 -12.38 20.65 7.04
C THR A 20 -13.45 19.57 7.12
N VAL A 21 -13.34 18.50 6.33
CA VAL A 21 -14.32 17.40 6.26
C VAL A 21 -13.92 16.18 7.08
N MET A 22 -12.77 16.20 7.77
CA MET A 22 -12.26 15.02 8.48
C MET A 22 -13.18 14.52 9.60
N ALA A 23 -13.91 15.42 10.28
CA ALA A 23 -14.89 15.05 11.30
C ALA A 23 -16.03 14.18 10.73
N LEU A 24 -16.54 14.54 9.54
CA LEU A 24 -17.58 13.79 8.85
C LEU A 24 -17.03 12.44 8.37
N VAL A 25 -15.83 12.44 7.80
CA VAL A 25 -15.19 11.22 7.32
C VAL A 25 -14.92 10.24 8.46
N GLY A 26 -14.45 10.73 9.62
CA GLY A 26 -14.29 9.92 10.83
C GLY A 26 -15.59 9.28 11.29
N ARG A 27 -16.69 10.04 11.31
CA ARG A 27 -18.01 9.55 11.74
C ARG A 27 -18.59 8.50 10.78
N TRP A 28 -18.57 8.77 9.48
CA TRP A 28 -19.27 7.94 8.48
C TRP A 28 -18.39 6.81 7.94
N LEU A 29 -17.16 7.12 7.55
CA LEU A 29 -16.23 6.20 6.89
C LEU A 29 -15.25 5.55 7.88
N GLY A 30 -14.97 6.19 9.02
CA GLY A 30 -14.01 5.72 10.02
C GLY A 30 -14.21 4.27 10.47
N PRO A 31 -15.43 3.82 10.85
CA PRO A 31 -15.66 2.43 11.26
C PRO A 31 -15.37 1.40 10.18
N ARG A 32 -15.30 1.80 8.90
CA ARG A 32 -15.11 0.90 7.75
C ARG A 32 -13.69 0.99 7.17
N LEU A 33 -13.07 2.17 7.22
CA LEU A 33 -11.71 2.43 6.77
C LEU A 33 -10.66 2.07 7.84
N GLY A 34 -10.97 2.26 9.12
CA GLY A 34 -10.08 2.00 10.25
C GLY A 34 -9.59 0.55 10.32
N PRO A 35 -10.47 -0.47 10.41
CA PRO A 35 -10.07 -1.87 10.46
C PRO A 35 -9.22 -2.31 9.25
N ARG A 36 -9.47 -1.70 8.08
CA ARG A 36 -8.76 -1.93 6.82
C ARG A 36 -7.44 -1.16 6.70
N GLY A 37 -7.12 -0.26 7.64
CA GLY A 37 -5.90 0.56 7.59
C GLY A 37 -5.87 1.57 6.43
N LYS A 38 -7.05 1.93 5.90
CA LYS A 38 -7.24 2.84 4.77
C LYS A 38 -7.71 4.22 5.23
N MET A 39 -7.28 4.66 6.41
CA MET A 39 -7.61 6.01 6.88
C MET A 39 -7.08 7.06 5.91
N PRO A 40 -7.86 8.09 5.58
CA PRO A 40 -7.43 9.12 4.65
C PRO A 40 -6.27 9.95 5.19
N GLN A 41 -5.43 10.43 4.29
CA GLN A 41 -4.41 11.41 4.63
C GLN A 41 -5.05 12.82 4.61
N PRO A 42 -4.91 13.62 5.69
CA PRO A 42 -5.44 14.97 5.73
C PRO A 42 -4.62 15.88 4.82
N ILE A 43 -5.30 16.71 4.03
CA ILE A 43 -4.70 17.73 3.18
C ILE A 43 -5.22 19.10 3.64
N PRO A 44 -4.33 20.05 3.98
CA PRO A 44 -4.73 21.44 4.22
C PRO A 44 -5.34 22.07 2.97
N GLY A 45 -6.37 22.90 3.14
CA GLY A 45 -6.95 23.65 2.03
C GLY A 45 -5.89 24.51 1.31
N GLY A 46 -5.94 24.52 -0.03
CA GLY A 46 -5.05 25.35 -0.86
C GLY A 46 -3.73 24.70 -1.29
N VAL A 47 -3.44 23.46 -0.89
CA VAL A 47 -2.25 22.71 -1.36
C VAL A 47 -2.55 22.03 -2.70
N ASP A 48 -1.58 22.06 -3.64
CA ASP A 48 -1.71 21.29 -4.88
C ASP A 48 -1.68 19.79 -4.61
N ILE A 49 -2.77 19.12 -4.97
CA ILE A 49 -3.01 17.70 -4.72
C ILE A 49 -2.32 16.82 -5.78
N ARG A 50 -2.02 17.36 -6.97
CA ARG A 50 -1.44 16.60 -8.09
C ARG A 50 -0.17 15.83 -7.73
N PRO A 51 0.89 16.44 -7.15
CA PRO A 51 2.11 15.71 -6.81
C PRO A 51 1.86 14.62 -5.75
N ILE A 52 0.93 14.86 -4.83
CA ILE A 52 0.56 13.91 -3.79
C ILE A 52 -0.11 12.68 -4.43
N VAL A 53 -1.02 12.89 -5.37
CA VAL A 53 -1.74 11.83 -6.07
C VAL A 53 -0.80 11.00 -6.93
N GLU A 54 0.10 11.61 -7.68
CA GLU A 54 1.08 10.88 -8.50
C GLU A 54 1.98 10.00 -7.64
N ARG A 55 2.49 10.54 -6.53
CA ARG A 55 3.26 9.76 -5.56
C ARG A 55 2.47 8.57 -5.01
N LEU A 56 1.20 8.77 -4.67
CA LEU A 56 0.34 7.71 -4.13
C LEU A 56 0.00 6.65 -5.17
N ARG A 57 -0.13 7.02 -6.45
CA ARG A 57 -0.34 6.05 -7.55
C ARG A 57 0.86 5.12 -7.72
N ASN A 58 2.07 5.64 -7.56
CA ASN A 58 3.31 4.88 -7.67
C ASN A 58 3.73 4.17 -6.36
N SER A 59 2.92 4.28 -5.30
CA SER A 59 3.24 3.74 -3.98
C SER A 59 2.41 2.50 -3.64
N VAL A 60 3.03 1.55 -2.94
CA VAL A 60 2.35 0.37 -2.39
C VAL A 60 2.40 0.43 -0.86
N LYS A 61 1.23 0.44 -0.22
CA LYS A 61 1.14 0.43 1.25
C LYS A 61 1.22 -1.00 1.79
N VAL A 62 2.28 -1.33 2.51
CA VAL A 62 2.39 -2.61 3.23
C VAL A 62 2.03 -2.39 4.70
N ARG A 63 1.16 -3.24 5.24
CA ARG A 63 0.87 -3.28 6.68
C ARG A 63 0.96 -4.72 7.16
N THR A 64 1.94 -4.94 8.00
CA THR A 64 2.13 -6.17 8.75
C THR A 64 1.52 -5.93 10.13
N LYS A 65 0.51 -6.72 10.50
CA LYS A 65 -0.02 -6.73 11.88
C LYS A 65 0.82 -7.74 12.67
N ASP A 66 0.22 -8.86 13.04
CA ASP A 66 0.83 -9.88 13.91
C ASP A 66 1.50 -11.01 13.10
N LYS A 67 1.43 -10.97 11.77
CA LYS A 67 1.98 -12.02 10.90
C LYS A 67 3.37 -11.65 10.45
N MET A 68 4.32 -12.58 10.51
CA MET A 68 5.68 -12.35 10.00
C MET A 68 5.78 -12.34 8.46
N ALA A 69 4.76 -12.86 7.77
CA ALA A 69 4.70 -12.90 6.31
C ALA A 69 3.69 -11.90 5.75
N PHE A 70 4.07 -11.22 4.68
CA PHE A 70 3.20 -10.35 3.89
C PHE A 70 3.47 -10.52 2.40
N SER A 71 2.46 -10.25 1.58
CA SER A 71 2.57 -10.25 0.13
C SER A 71 2.23 -8.88 -0.42
N LEU A 72 2.92 -8.49 -1.49
CA LEU A 72 2.75 -7.20 -2.15
C LEU A 72 2.83 -7.38 -3.66
N LYS A 73 2.12 -6.52 -4.38
CA LYS A 73 2.15 -6.47 -5.84
C LYS A 73 3.24 -5.50 -6.27
N VAL A 74 4.22 -6.00 -7.02
CA VAL A 74 5.37 -5.23 -7.54
C VAL A 74 5.19 -4.79 -8.99
N GLY A 75 4.25 -5.39 -9.72
CA GLY A 75 4.04 -5.09 -11.13
C GLY A 75 2.83 -5.79 -11.73
N THR A 76 2.74 -5.70 -13.06
CA THR A 76 1.75 -6.41 -13.89
C THR A 76 2.46 -7.06 -15.07
N THR A 77 1.82 -8.04 -15.71
CA THR A 77 2.36 -8.72 -16.90
C THR A 77 2.52 -7.82 -18.12
N ALA A 78 2.01 -6.59 -18.07
CA ALA A 78 2.19 -5.59 -19.14
C ALA A 78 3.52 -4.81 -19.00
N MET A 79 4.22 -4.94 -17.88
CA MET A 79 5.51 -4.29 -17.65
C MET A 79 6.64 -5.20 -18.13
N SER A 80 7.79 -4.62 -18.48
CA SER A 80 8.96 -5.41 -18.85
C SER A 80 9.63 -6.03 -17.62
N ASP A 81 10.34 -7.14 -17.83
CA ASP A 81 11.01 -7.88 -16.76
C ASP A 81 12.01 -7.00 -15.98
N ASN A 82 12.74 -6.12 -16.69
CA ASN A 82 13.67 -5.17 -16.08
C ASN A 82 12.96 -4.19 -15.14
N GLN A 83 11.82 -3.63 -15.56
CA GLN A 83 11.04 -2.73 -14.71
C GLN A 83 10.49 -3.44 -13.46
N ILE A 84 10.10 -4.70 -13.60
CA ILE A 84 9.62 -5.50 -12.47
C ILE A 84 10.76 -5.80 -11.50
N ALA A 85 11.95 -6.14 -12.01
CA ALA A 85 13.16 -6.35 -11.20
C ALA A 85 13.53 -5.08 -10.41
N ASP A 86 13.58 -3.93 -11.09
CA ASP A 86 13.86 -2.64 -10.46
C ASP A 86 12.84 -2.31 -9.34
N ASN A 87 11.56 -2.61 -9.57
CA ASN A 87 10.52 -2.44 -8.57
C ASN A 87 10.71 -3.37 -7.37
N ILE A 88 11.09 -4.63 -7.60
CA ILE A 88 11.36 -5.60 -6.54
C ILE A 88 12.52 -5.10 -5.67
N ASP A 89 13.62 -4.67 -6.28
CA ASP A 89 14.79 -4.15 -5.58
C ASP A 89 14.46 -2.89 -4.78
N ALA A 90 13.69 -1.96 -5.36
CA ALA A 90 13.26 -0.75 -4.67
C ALA A 90 12.41 -1.07 -3.42
N VAL A 91 11.50 -2.04 -3.53
CA VAL A 91 10.69 -2.48 -2.38
C VAL A 91 11.52 -3.21 -1.34
N LEU A 92 12.42 -4.11 -1.76
CA LEU A 92 13.29 -4.87 -0.86
C LEU A 92 14.18 -3.93 -0.04
N LYS A 93 14.88 -2.99 -0.70
CA LYS A 93 15.69 -1.96 -0.03
C LYS A 93 14.88 -1.19 1.00
N ARG A 94 13.69 -0.72 0.62
CA ARG A 94 12.82 0.04 1.53
C ARG A 94 12.35 -0.77 2.76
N ILE A 95 12.19 -2.08 2.63
CA ILE A 95 11.83 -2.97 3.74
C ILE A 95 13.04 -3.15 4.66
N LEU A 96 14.21 -3.44 4.09
CA LEU A 96 15.46 -3.62 4.83
C LEU A 96 15.83 -2.37 5.62
N ASP A 97 15.72 -1.18 5.03
CA ASP A 97 15.96 0.11 5.69
C ASP A 97 15.05 0.38 6.89
N ARG A 98 13.87 -0.26 6.92
CA ARG A 98 12.91 -0.07 8.00
C ARG A 98 13.16 -1.05 9.17
N LEU A 99 13.88 -2.14 8.93
CA LEU A 99 14.17 -3.16 9.91
C LEU A 99 15.46 -2.82 10.65
N GLU A 100 15.45 -2.88 11.98
CA GLU A 100 16.61 -2.52 12.82
C GLU A 100 17.83 -3.40 12.54
N SER A 101 17.62 -4.66 12.17
CA SER A 101 18.69 -5.61 11.82
C SER A 101 18.73 -5.94 10.32
N GLY A 102 18.05 -5.14 9.49
CA GLY A 102 18.08 -5.25 8.02
C GLY A 102 17.85 -6.68 7.51
N GLU A 103 18.83 -7.18 6.76
CA GLU A 103 18.79 -8.49 6.07
C GLU A 103 18.74 -9.67 7.03
N PHE A 104 19.33 -9.57 8.22
CA PHE A 104 19.36 -10.67 9.19
C PHE A 104 17.98 -11.00 9.78
N GLN A 105 17.03 -10.06 9.70
CA GLN A 105 15.64 -10.30 10.11
C GLN A 105 14.78 -10.93 9.01
N VAL A 106 15.28 -11.01 7.77
CA VAL A 106 14.53 -11.57 6.63
C VAL A 106 14.94 -13.02 6.40
N ARG A 107 14.05 -13.96 6.76
CA ARG A 107 14.31 -15.41 6.59
C ARG A 107 14.31 -15.85 5.13
N SER A 108 13.40 -15.32 4.33
CA SER A 108 13.23 -15.73 2.93
C SER A 108 12.33 -14.78 2.15
N VAL A 109 12.61 -14.61 0.87
CA VAL A 109 11.82 -13.81 -0.09
C VAL A 109 11.45 -14.68 -1.28
N TYR A 110 10.16 -14.67 -1.62
CA TYR A 110 9.62 -15.43 -2.75
C TYR A 110 8.93 -14.50 -3.72
N VAL A 111 9.15 -14.74 -5.02
CA VAL A 111 8.44 -14.07 -6.10
C VAL A 111 7.60 -15.10 -6.84
N LYS A 112 6.34 -14.75 -7.11
CA LYS A 112 5.42 -15.59 -7.87
C LYS A 112 4.51 -14.75 -8.75
N THR A 113 4.02 -15.34 -9.83
CA THR A 113 2.91 -14.78 -10.60
C THR A 113 1.58 -15.16 -9.97
N THR A 114 0.46 -14.60 -10.46
CA THR A 114 -0.88 -14.83 -9.88
C THR A 114 -1.23 -16.31 -9.72
N MET A 115 -0.88 -17.13 -10.72
CA MET A 115 -1.18 -18.56 -10.78
C MET A 115 0.07 -19.46 -10.94
N GLY A 116 1.27 -18.87 -10.99
CA GLY A 116 2.51 -19.61 -11.24
C GLY A 116 3.19 -20.12 -9.96
N PRO A 117 4.21 -20.97 -10.14
CA PRO A 117 5.03 -21.45 -9.05
C PRO A 117 5.78 -20.30 -8.37
N ALA A 118 6.06 -20.46 -7.08
CA ALA A 118 6.87 -19.50 -6.34
C ALA A 118 8.35 -19.82 -6.49
N VAL A 119 9.14 -18.83 -6.87
CA VAL A 119 10.60 -18.92 -6.97
C VAL A 119 11.21 -18.19 -5.79
N LYS A 120 12.15 -18.85 -5.10
CA LYS A 120 12.89 -18.26 -4.00
C LYS A 120 13.96 -17.33 -4.57
N VAL A 121 13.96 -16.08 -4.12
CA VAL A 121 14.95 -15.06 -4.51
C VAL A 121 16.00 -14.88 -3.42
N MET A 122 15.62 -15.04 -2.15
CA MET A 122 16.49 -14.94 -0.97
C MET A 122 16.04 -15.95 0.09
#